data_AF-W2P026-F1
#
_entry.id   AF-W2P026-F1
#
_cell.length_a   1.000
_cell.length_b   1.000
_cell.length_c   1.000
_cell.angle_alpha   90.00
_cell.angle_beta   90.00
_cell.angle_gamma   90.00
#
_symmetry.space_group_name_H-M   'P 1'
#
loop_
_entity.id
_entity.type
_entity.pdbx_description
1 polymer ?
#
loop_
_entity_poly.entity_id
_entity_poly.type
_entity_poly.pdbx_seq_one_letter_code
_entity_poly.pdbx_strand_id
1 'polypeptide(L)'
;MSRRQPRPRGALNHALHRAYDALLPHRRHDPARLEESRPVNTDRSTGQPPPVASLQPPSGTSPMDPESARTALLPYVTLIARHQVQLSVSPPLQRDIRTQRRLNDALGFDQVLAAVQPLSDTLPDLPHAVGELTAQLKISREEAATAKHLLVPVQLRVESLETLLNKSTAELNGLQAEIKRLKSANVHIGSLLEKSKESMDVQTENRRLAMNYAEQKQDIIDALDKQIKKEREVFKTTVSANTENTRKLHDLLLKATQGTWVDSGTAALVADLKDRNLHLLRTNRALRGFVNFAGMDPNTLALAIQGLRAAEVDLSTLDLDQDTFLALPRFQQEAGDQEDPFALC
;
A
#
# COMPACT_ATOMS: atom_id res chain seq x y z
N MET A 1 26.23 -18.59 12.70
CA MET A 1 26.20 -17.44 11.75
C MET A 1 25.32 -17.80 10.56
N SER A 2 24.64 -16.86 9.91
CA SER A 2 23.95 -17.09 8.63
C SER A 2 23.93 -15.83 7.77
N ARG A 3 24.31 -15.92 6.49
CA ARG A 3 24.41 -14.78 5.57
C ARG A 3 23.07 -14.54 4.88
N ARG A 4 22.52 -13.32 4.96
CA ARG A 4 21.41 -12.88 4.10
C ARG A 4 21.96 -12.40 2.75
N GLN A 5 21.49 -12.97 1.65
CA GLN A 5 21.68 -12.38 0.32
C GLN A 5 20.72 -11.18 0.12
N PRO A 6 21.11 -10.11 -0.60
CA PRO A 6 20.21 -9.03 -0.98
C PRO A 6 19.24 -9.46 -2.10
N ARG A 7 17.96 -9.05 -2.02
CA ARG A 7 16.98 -9.29 -3.10
C ARG A 7 17.07 -8.19 -4.18
N PRO A 8 17.16 -8.52 -5.47
CA PRO A 8 17.44 -7.54 -6.54
C PRO A 8 16.17 -6.78 -6.99
N ARG A 9 15.71 -5.80 -6.21
CA ARG A 9 14.57 -4.93 -6.61
C ARG A 9 14.96 -3.63 -7.33
N GLY A 10 16.22 -3.20 -7.28
CA GLY A 10 16.68 -1.98 -7.96
C GLY A 10 16.95 -2.14 -9.47
N ALA A 11 17.45 -3.31 -9.90
CA ALA A 11 17.95 -3.52 -11.26
C ALA A 11 16.87 -3.36 -12.34
N LEU A 12 15.65 -3.85 -12.09
CA LEU A 12 14.54 -3.79 -13.06
C LEU A 12 14.13 -2.33 -13.36
N ASN A 13 14.03 -1.49 -12.32
CA ASN A 13 13.65 -0.08 -12.50
C ASN A 13 14.74 0.73 -13.23
N HIS A 14 16.03 0.44 -12.98
CA HIS A 14 17.12 1.05 -13.74
C HIS A 14 17.15 0.59 -15.22
N ALA A 15 16.80 -0.67 -15.50
CA ALA A 15 16.69 -1.15 -16.88
C ALA A 15 15.53 -0.44 -17.63
N LEU A 16 14.38 -0.27 -16.97
CA LEU A 16 13.21 0.40 -17.56
C LEU A 16 13.46 1.89 -17.83
N HIS A 17 14.13 2.62 -16.93
CA HIS A 17 14.50 4.02 -17.21
C HIS A 17 15.49 4.15 -18.38
N ARG A 18 16.55 3.32 -18.44
CA ARG A 18 17.47 3.33 -19.60
C ARG A 18 16.77 3.02 -20.92
N ALA A 19 15.78 2.12 -20.92
CA ALA A 19 15.00 1.80 -22.11
C ALA A 19 14.11 2.98 -22.57
N TYR A 20 13.64 3.81 -21.63
CA TYR A 20 12.84 5.00 -21.93
C TYR A 20 13.69 6.13 -22.54
N ASP A 21 14.84 6.44 -21.93
CA ASP A 21 15.74 7.50 -22.40
C ASP A 21 16.33 7.20 -23.80
N ALA A 22 16.52 5.91 -24.12
CA ALA A 22 17.00 5.47 -25.43
C ALA A 22 16.01 5.65 -26.59
N LEU A 23 14.74 5.99 -26.31
CA LEU A 23 13.67 6.10 -27.31
C LEU A 23 13.31 7.55 -27.70
N LEU A 24 13.99 8.57 -27.16
CA LEU A 24 13.77 9.98 -27.53
C LEU A 24 14.78 10.45 -28.61
N PRO A 25 14.33 10.75 -29.86
CA PRO A 25 15.21 11.22 -30.91
C PRO A 25 15.84 12.57 -30.56
N HIS A 26 17.17 12.61 -30.44
CA HIS A 26 17.91 13.85 -30.20
C HIS A 26 17.78 14.79 -31.40
N ARG A 27 17.12 15.95 -31.20
CA ARG A 27 17.03 17.00 -32.22
C ARG A 27 18.37 17.75 -32.27
N ARG A 28 18.94 17.88 -33.47
CA ARG A 28 20.32 18.34 -33.69
C ARG A 28 20.53 19.81 -33.33
N HIS A 29 21.70 20.14 -32.80
CA HIS A 29 22.32 21.46 -32.90
C HIS A 29 23.55 21.35 -33.80
N ASP A 30 23.55 22.06 -34.92
CA ASP A 30 24.75 22.29 -35.76
C ASP A 30 25.33 23.68 -35.42
N PRO A 31 26.63 23.80 -35.05
CA PRO A 31 27.23 25.06 -34.63
C PRO A 31 28.25 25.63 -35.65
N ALA A 32 27.79 26.26 -36.75
CA ALA A 32 28.69 27.06 -37.62
C ALA A 32 27.98 28.04 -38.59
N ARG A 33 27.99 29.35 -38.28
CA ARG A 33 28.51 30.40 -39.22
C ARG A 33 28.69 31.77 -38.54
N LEU A 34 29.47 32.63 -39.21
CA LEU A 34 29.90 33.98 -38.85
C LEU A 34 29.41 35.00 -39.91
N GLU A 35 29.50 36.30 -39.58
CA GLU A 35 29.19 37.48 -40.43
C GLU A 35 27.70 37.62 -40.86
N GLU A 36 27.16 38.80 -41.23
CA GLU A 36 27.79 40.02 -41.76
C GLU A 36 27.07 41.34 -41.32
N SER A 37 27.39 42.48 -41.94
CA SER A 37 27.17 43.86 -41.42
C SER A 37 26.02 44.69 -42.05
N ARG A 38 25.81 45.91 -41.51
CA ARG A 38 24.88 46.96 -42.00
C ARG A 38 25.21 47.45 -43.44
N PRO A 39 24.29 48.22 -44.07
CA PRO A 39 24.63 49.66 -44.23
C PRO A 39 23.48 50.66 -43.94
N VAL A 40 23.79 51.95 -44.12
CA VAL A 40 22.97 53.16 -43.87
C VAL A 40 22.57 53.82 -45.21
N ASN A 41 21.55 54.70 -45.25
CA ASN A 41 21.39 55.66 -46.34
C ASN A 41 20.72 56.99 -45.90
N THR A 42 20.98 58.08 -46.65
CA THR A 42 20.60 59.48 -46.38
C THR A 42 20.65 60.33 -47.66
N ASP A 43 20.24 61.61 -47.60
CA ASP A 43 20.33 62.63 -48.68
C ASP A 43 19.32 62.43 -49.85
N ARG A 44 18.93 63.40 -50.71
CA ARG A 44 19.14 64.87 -50.88
C ARG A 44 17.80 65.43 -51.52
N SER A 45 17.54 66.62 -52.09
CA SER A 45 18.27 67.85 -52.49
C SER A 45 17.30 69.05 -52.69
N THR A 46 17.77 70.17 -53.28
CA THR A 46 17.05 71.44 -53.52
C THR A 46 16.87 71.78 -55.03
N GLY A 47 16.18 72.89 -55.36
CA GLY A 47 16.11 73.45 -56.72
C GLY A 47 15.77 74.96 -56.76
N GLN A 48 16.37 75.71 -57.70
CA GLN A 48 16.19 77.16 -57.93
C GLN A 48 15.83 77.45 -59.42
N PRO A 49 15.28 78.64 -59.76
CA PRO A 49 14.76 78.94 -61.10
C PRO A 49 15.74 79.70 -62.05
N PRO A 50 15.46 79.73 -63.38
CA PRO A 50 16.21 80.47 -64.40
C PRO A 50 15.72 81.94 -64.62
N PRO A 51 16.43 82.77 -65.43
CA PRO A 51 16.36 84.24 -65.35
C PRO A 51 15.65 85.00 -66.50
N VAL A 52 15.72 86.33 -66.43
CA VAL A 52 15.07 87.37 -67.26
C VAL A 52 15.78 87.61 -68.61
N ALA A 53 15.04 88.08 -69.63
CA ALA A 53 15.57 88.62 -70.89
C ALA A 53 15.34 90.16 -71.00
N SER A 54 16.33 90.88 -71.50
CA SER A 54 16.34 92.36 -71.64
C SER A 54 15.81 92.84 -72.98
N LEU A 55 15.24 94.05 -73.04
CA LEU A 55 15.05 94.83 -74.26
C LEU A 55 15.40 96.31 -74.04
N GLN A 56 16.01 96.93 -75.04
CA GLN A 56 16.39 98.36 -75.05
C GLN A 56 15.39 99.21 -75.88
N PRO A 57 15.31 100.53 -75.64
CA PRO A 57 14.41 101.43 -76.37
C PRO A 57 15.06 102.00 -77.65
N PRO A 58 14.25 102.44 -78.63
CA PRO A 58 14.67 103.36 -79.68
C PRO A 58 14.25 104.81 -79.38
N SER A 59 15.16 105.76 -79.58
CA SER A 59 14.84 107.20 -79.59
C SER A 59 14.45 107.67 -81.00
N GLY A 60 13.47 108.57 -81.11
CA GLY A 60 13.10 109.24 -82.36
C GLY A 60 12.36 110.55 -82.07
N THR A 61 12.75 111.65 -82.71
CA THR A 61 12.49 113.02 -82.22
C THR A 61 11.53 113.85 -83.08
N SER A 62 10.54 114.46 -82.44
CA SER A 62 10.00 115.79 -82.80
C SER A 62 9.39 116.45 -81.55
N PRO A 63 9.37 117.80 -81.47
CA PRO A 63 9.02 118.50 -80.24
C PRO A 63 7.51 118.40 -79.94
N MET A 64 7.19 118.02 -78.71
CA MET A 64 5.83 117.97 -78.18
C MET A 64 5.68 119.02 -77.08
N ASP A 65 4.51 119.68 -77.05
CA ASP A 65 4.11 120.72 -76.08
C ASP A 65 4.47 120.34 -74.63
N PRO A 66 5.08 121.22 -73.81
CA PRO A 66 5.48 120.91 -72.43
C PRO A 66 4.36 120.39 -71.52
N GLU A 67 3.09 120.75 -71.73
CA GLU A 67 1.98 120.23 -70.91
C GLU A 67 1.56 118.82 -71.38
N SER A 68 1.61 118.58 -72.69
CA SER A 68 1.53 117.24 -73.27
C SER A 68 2.71 116.35 -72.86
N ALA A 69 3.93 116.88 -72.78
CA ALA A 69 5.12 116.18 -72.32
C ALA A 69 5.02 115.79 -70.84
N ARG A 70 4.49 116.66 -69.97
CA ARG A 70 4.14 116.29 -68.58
C ARG A 70 3.13 115.14 -68.55
N THR A 71 2.08 115.22 -69.35
CA THR A 71 1.03 114.20 -69.41
C THR A 71 1.55 112.85 -69.94
N ALA A 72 2.44 112.87 -70.93
CA ALA A 72 3.08 111.68 -71.50
C ALA A 72 4.15 111.05 -70.58
N LEU A 73 4.81 111.85 -69.74
CA LEU A 73 5.83 111.36 -68.80
C LEU A 73 5.25 110.95 -67.43
N LEU A 74 4.07 111.43 -67.05
CA LEU A 74 3.45 111.09 -65.76
C LEU A 74 3.29 109.57 -65.51
N PRO A 75 2.93 108.73 -66.51
CA PRO A 75 2.92 107.27 -66.34
C PRO A 75 4.32 106.69 -66.08
N TYR A 76 5.34 107.19 -66.79
CA TYR A 76 6.73 106.77 -66.60
C TYR A 76 7.27 107.17 -65.22
N VAL A 77 7.01 108.40 -64.76
CA VAL A 77 7.40 108.87 -63.42
C VAL A 77 6.67 108.07 -62.33
N THR A 78 5.39 107.76 -62.52
CA THR A 78 4.63 106.90 -61.59
C THR A 78 5.18 105.47 -61.54
N LEU A 79 5.58 104.91 -62.68
CA LEU A 79 6.18 103.57 -62.77
C LEU A 79 7.56 103.53 -62.08
N ILE A 80 8.41 104.54 -62.33
CA ILE A 80 9.72 104.67 -61.68
C ILE A 80 9.57 104.84 -60.17
N ALA A 81 8.63 105.69 -59.72
CA ALA A 81 8.34 105.87 -58.29
C ALA A 81 7.87 104.57 -57.63
N ARG A 82 6.94 103.83 -58.25
CA ARG A 82 6.52 102.50 -57.76
C ARG A 82 7.70 101.54 -57.67
N HIS A 83 8.55 101.47 -58.69
CA HIS A 83 9.69 100.56 -58.70
C HIS A 83 10.73 100.91 -57.63
N GLN A 84 11.04 102.20 -57.46
CA GLN A 84 11.96 102.69 -56.44
C GLN A 84 11.46 102.37 -55.02
N VAL A 85 10.16 102.59 -54.76
CA VAL A 85 9.55 102.26 -53.47
C VAL A 85 9.50 100.75 -53.25
N GLN A 86 9.13 99.97 -54.28
CA GLN A 86 9.04 98.51 -54.17
C GLN A 86 10.40 97.84 -53.95
N LEU A 87 11.50 98.46 -54.39
CA LEU A 87 12.87 98.09 -54.01
C LEU A 87 13.17 98.39 -52.53
N SER A 88 12.64 99.48 -51.96
CA SER A 88 12.80 99.82 -50.53
C SER A 88 11.92 99.00 -49.56
N VAL A 89 10.83 98.40 -50.06
CA VAL A 89 9.90 97.53 -49.29
C VAL A 89 10.27 96.03 -49.43
N SER A 90 11.26 95.71 -50.26
CA SER A 90 11.74 94.34 -50.48
C SER A 90 13.06 94.07 -49.75
N PRO A 91 13.24 92.93 -49.05
CA PRO A 91 12.28 91.83 -48.88
C PRO A 91 11.18 92.16 -47.83
N PRO A 92 9.93 91.70 -48.05
CA PRO A 92 8.81 92.05 -47.19
C PRO A 92 8.91 91.35 -45.82
N LEU A 93 9.34 92.09 -44.80
CA LEU A 93 9.18 91.66 -43.41
C LEU A 93 7.67 91.63 -43.06
N GLN A 94 7.25 90.59 -42.34
CA GLN A 94 5.86 90.12 -42.25
C GLN A 94 4.79 91.14 -41.76
N ARG A 95 5.20 92.31 -41.24
CA ARG A 95 4.29 93.41 -40.88
C ARG A 95 3.84 94.27 -42.07
N ASP A 96 4.60 94.32 -43.16
CA ASP A 96 4.39 95.29 -44.25
C ASP A 96 3.38 94.85 -45.33
N ILE A 97 2.59 93.80 -45.06
CA ILE A 97 1.51 93.32 -45.93
C ILE A 97 0.46 94.43 -46.18
N ARG A 98 0.27 95.36 -45.23
CA ARG A 98 -0.75 96.41 -45.30
C ARG A 98 -0.32 97.61 -46.16
N THR A 99 0.96 97.98 -46.15
CA THR A 99 1.55 99.03 -47.01
C THR A 99 1.70 98.50 -48.43
N GLN A 100 2.22 97.28 -48.61
CA GLN A 100 2.34 96.63 -49.93
C GLN A 100 0.98 96.50 -50.63
N ARG A 101 -0.12 96.25 -49.89
CA ARG A 101 -1.47 96.29 -50.47
C ARG A 101 -1.85 97.69 -50.95
N ARG A 102 -1.69 98.73 -50.12
CA ARG A 102 -1.97 100.14 -50.49
C ARG A 102 -1.14 100.59 -51.70
N LEU A 103 0.09 100.09 -51.83
CA LEU A 103 0.97 100.37 -52.96
C LEU A 103 0.50 99.69 -54.26
N ASN A 104 -0.03 98.47 -54.18
CA ASN A 104 -0.66 97.79 -55.32
C ASN A 104 -1.96 98.49 -55.75
N ASP A 105 -2.77 98.96 -54.80
CA ASP A 105 -4.07 99.59 -55.04
C ASP A 105 -3.97 101.04 -55.59
N ALA A 106 -2.80 101.69 -55.47
CA ALA A 106 -2.57 103.05 -55.93
C ALA A 106 -2.58 103.18 -57.48
N LEU A 107 -3.30 104.16 -58.02
CA LEU A 107 -3.46 104.37 -59.47
C LEU A 107 -2.70 105.59 -60.02
N GLY A 108 -2.14 106.45 -59.16
CA GLY A 108 -1.38 107.63 -59.56
C GLY A 108 -0.28 108.01 -58.56
N PHE A 109 0.65 108.86 -59.00
CA PHE A 109 1.87 109.25 -58.25
C PHE A 109 1.61 109.64 -56.78
N ASP A 110 0.65 110.52 -56.52
CA ASP A 110 0.38 111.00 -55.15
C ASP A 110 -0.17 109.90 -54.23
N GLN A 111 -0.87 108.91 -54.79
CA GLN A 111 -1.38 107.75 -54.05
C GLN A 111 -0.25 106.75 -53.74
N VAL A 112 0.75 106.63 -54.63
CA VAL A 112 1.98 105.87 -54.37
C VAL A 112 2.76 106.53 -53.24
N LEU A 113 2.87 107.86 -53.23
CA LEU A 113 3.53 108.61 -52.17
C LEU A 113 2.79 108.46 -50.81
N ALA A 114 1.46 108.53 -50.81
CA ALA A 114 0.64 108.32 -49.61
C ALA A 114 0.62 106.86 -49.09
N ALA A 115 0.96 105.88 -49.94
CA ALA A 115 1.12 104.48 -49.51
C ALA A 115 2.39 104.24 -48.67
N VAL A 116 3.41 105.09 -48.83
CA VAL A 116 4.71 105.05 -48.12
C VAL A 116 4.68 105.82 -46.80
N GLN A 117 3.66 106.65 -46.58
CA GLN A 117 3.52 107.45 -45.38
C GLN A 117 3.51 106.54 -44.13
N PRO A 118 4.46 106.69 -43.19
CA PRO A 118 4.60 105.78 -42.05
C PRO A 118 3.31 105.66 -41.24
N LEU A 119 3.07 104.48 -40.65
CA LEU A 119 2.01 104.35 -39.64
C LEU A 119 2.32 105.33 -38.51
N SER A 120 1.44 106.31 -38.32
CA SER A 120 1.61 107.36 -37.32
C SER A 120 1.75 106.78 -35.91
N ASP A 121 2.58 107.40 -35.07
CA ASP A 121 2.99 106.91 -33.74
C ASP A 121 1.87 106.83 -32.67
N THR A 122 0.61 106.89 -33.08
CA THR A 122 -0.57 106.63 -32.24
C THR A 122 -0.73 105.14 -31.95
N LEU A 123 0.24 104.55 -31.26
CA LEU A 123 0.15 103.20 -30.68
C LEU A 123 0.65 103.13 -29.22
N PRO A 124 0.22 104.05 -28.32
CA PRO A 124 0.74 104.18 -26.96
C PRO A 124 0.50 102.93 -26.08
N ASP A 125 -0.52 102.13 -26.37
CA ASP A 125 -0.89 100.96 -25.57
C ASP A 125 -0.19 99.65 -25.96
N LEU A 126 0.54 99.58 -27.08
CA LEU A 126 1.23 98.34 -27.47
C LEU A 126 2.26 97.87 -26.41
N PRO A 127 3.09 98.74 -25.81
CA PRO A 127 3.98 98.34 -24.71
C PRO A 127 3.21 97.78 -23.51
N HIS A 128 2.01 98.31 -23.23
CA HIS A 128 1.18 97.86 -22.11
C HIS A 128 0.58 96.47 -22.38
N ALA A 129 -0.06 96.28 -23.55
CA ALA A 129 -0.64 95.00 -23.96
C ALA A 129 0.41 93.89 -24.12
N VAL A 130 1.62 94.22 -24.62
CA VAL A 130 2.75 93.27 -24.67
C VAL A 130 3.25 92.95 -23.26
N GLY A 131 3.31 93.93 -22.36
CA GLY A 131 3.63 93.71 -20.95
C GLY A 131 2.62 92.77 -20.26
N GLU A 132 1.32 93.01 -20.46
CA GLU A 132 0.26 92.18 -19.89
C GLU A 132 0.29 90.73 -20.42
N LEU A 133 0.38 90.54 -21.74
CA LEU A 133 0.51 89.21 -22.33
C LEU A 133 1.80 88.50 -21.87
N THR A 134 2.88 89.25 -21.63
CA THR A 134 4.13 88.68 -21.06
C THR A 134 3.93 88.26 -19.60
N ALA A 135 3.16 89.02 -18.81
CA ALA A 135 2.80 88.65 -17.45
C ALA A 135 1.88 87.42 -17.42
N GLN A 136 0.85 87.35 -18.27
CA GLN A 136 -0.03 86.17 -18.41
C GLN A 136 0.75 84.93 -18.88
N LEU A 137 1.72 85.08 -19.81
CA LEU A 137 2.62 83.99 -20.21
C LEU A 137 3.54 83.53 -19.07
N LYS A 138 3.94 84.44 -18.17
CA LYS A 138 4.75 84.11 -17.00
C LYS A 138 3.91 83.35 -15.95
N ILE A 139 2.73 83.88 -15.61
CA ILE A 139 1.78 83.26 -14.67
C ILE A 139 1.42 81.86 -15.14
N SER A 140 0.98 81.68 -16.39
CA SER A 140 0.63 80.36 -16.93
C SER A 140 1.81 79.38 -17.01
N ARG A 141 3.06 79.87 -17.10
CA ARG A 141 4.27 79.04 -16.95
C ARG A 141 4.53 78.64 -15.50
N GLU A 142 4.34 79.54 -14.54
CA GLU A 142 4.49 79.26 -13.10
C GLU A 142 3.36 78.35 -12.59
N GLU A 143 2.13 78.49 -13.11
CA GLU A 143 1.00 77.55 -12.92
C GLU A 143 1.30 76.18 -13.53
N ALA A 144 1.78 76.11 -14.77
CA ALA A 144 2.15 74.85 -15.42
C ALA A 144 3.34 74.15 -14.73
N ALA A 145 4.27 74.91 -14.14
CA ALA A 145 5.32 74.36 -13.28
C ALA A 145 4.72 73.81 -11.97
N THR A 146 3.82 74.56 -11.32
CA THR A 146 3.12 74.15 -10.10
C THR A 146 2.30 72.88 -10.32
N ALA A 147 1.56 72.78 -11.43
CA ALA A 147 0.82 71.58 -11.81
C ALA A 147 1.72 70.36 -12.02
N LYS A 148 2.92 70.53 -12.62
CA LYS A 148 3.93 69.46 -12.73
C LYS A 148 4.48 69.04 -11.36
N HIS A 149 4.74 70.00 -10.46
CA HIS A 149 5.17 69.70 -9.08
C HIS A 149 4.09 68.96 -8.28
N LEU A 150 2.80 69.25 -8.51
CA LEU A 150 1.68 68.52 -7.90
C LEU A 150 1.46 67.13 -8.50
N LEU A 151 1.85 66.89 -9.75
CA LEU A 151 1.74 65.58 -10.41
C LEU A 151 2.78 64.57 -9.89
N VAL A 152 4.01 64.99 -9.58
CA VAL A 152 5.10 64.08 -9.16
C VAL A 152 4.75 63.23 -7.92
N PRO A 153 4.18 63.78 -6.82
CA PRO A 153 3.73 62.96 -5.69
C PRO A 153 2.59 61.99 -6.03
N VAL A 154 1.74 62.33 -7.00
CA VAL A 154 0.68 61.43 -7.47
C VAL A 154 1.28 60.27 -8.26
N GLN A 155 2.20 60.56 -9.18
CA GLN A 155 2.91 59.58 -10.00
C GLN A 155 3.65 58.54 -9.14
N LEU A 156 4.46 59.00 -8.18
CA LEU A 156 5.18 58.13 -7.23
C LEU A 156 4.22 57.27 -6.38
N ARG A 157 3.04 57.79 -6.04
CA ARG A 157 2.02 57.03 -5.29
C ARG A 157 1.30 56.00 -6.15
N VAL A 158 1.10 56.26 -7.45
CA VAL A 158 0.59 55.25 -8.40
C VAL A 158 1.60 54.11 -8.54
N GLU A 159 2.87 54.41 -8.79
CA GLU A 159 3.94 53.39 -8.90
C GLU A 159 4.10 52.55 -7.62
N SER A 160 3.97 53.17 -6.45
CA SER A 160 3.95 52.48 -5.14
C SER A 160 2.71 51.57 -4.93
N LEU A 161 1.56 51.94 -5.50
CA LEU A 161 0.34 51.11 -5.45
C LEU A 161 0.36 49.99 -6.50
N GLU A 162 0.90 50.24 -7.70
CA GLU A 162 1.09 49.23 -8.75
C GLU A 162 2.08 48.14 -8.31
N THR A 163 3.20 48.52 -7.69
CA THR A 163 4.16 47.54 -7.14
C THR A 163 3.54 46.71 -6.00
N LEU A 164 2.71 47.30 -5.14
CA LEU A 164 1.96 46.58 -4.11
C LEU A 164 0.90 45.65 -4.72
N LEU A 165 0.15 46.11 -5.71
CA LEU A 165 -0.85 45.31 -6.44
C LEU A 165 -0.21 44.12 -7.16
N ASN A 166 0.93 44.33 -7.81
CA ASN A 166 1.70 43.27 -8.48
C ASN A 166 2.20 42.22 -7.47
N LYS A 167 2.71 42.64 -6.32
CA LYS A 167 3.11 41.74 -5.22
C LYS A 167 1.92 40.93 -4.67
N SER A 168 0.81 41.60 -4.37
CA SER A 168 -0.41 40.94 -3.87
C SER A 168 -1.00 39.97 -4.90
N THR A 169 -0.96 40.31 -6.19
CA THR A 169 -1.39 39.43 -7.30
C THR A 169 -0.49 38.18 -7.40
N ALA A 170 0.82 38.32 -7.22
CA ALA A 170 1.74 37.18 -7.16
C ALA A 170 1.48 36.27 -5.95
N GLU A 171 1.22 36.86 -4.77
CA GLU A 171 0.85 36.13 -3.55
C GLU A 171 -0.49 35.37 -3.72
N LEU A 172 -1.51 36.01 -4.30
CA LEU A 172 -2.79 35.37 -4.63
C LEU A 172 -2.63 34.19 -5.60
N ASN A 173 -1.81 34.35 -6.65
CA ASN A 173 -1.51 33.27 -7.60
C ASN A 173 -0.79 32.09 -6.91
N GLY A 174 0.17 32.38 -6.02
CA GLY A 174 0.85 31.38 -5.21
C GLY A 174 -0.11 30.61 -4.29
N LEU A 175 -0.96 31.32 -3.55
CA LEU A 175 -2.00 30.72 -2.71
C LEU A 175 -3.01 29.90 -3.53
N GLN A 176 -3.38 30.35 -4.73
CA GLN A 176 -4.30 29.58 -5.59
C GLN A 176 -3.66 28.30 -6.14
N ALA A 177 -2.35 28.31 -6.42
CA ALA A 177 -1.58 27.11 -6.77
C ALA A 177 -1.50 26.14 -5.59
N GLU A 178 -1.23 26.65 -4.38
CA GLU A 178 -1.17 25.84 -3.16
C GLU A 178 -2.54 25.23 -2.81
N ILE A 179 -3.65 25.98 -2.95
CA ILE A 179 -5.01 25.44 -2.79
C ILE A 179 -5.30 24.31 -3.79
N LYS A 180 -4.82 24.40 -5.04
CA LYS A 180 -4.94 23.31 -6.02
C LYS A 180 -4.13 22.07 -5.58
N ARG A 181 -2.91 22.27 -5.07
CA ARG A 181 -2.02 21.20 -4.55
C ARG A 181 -2.60 20.52 -3.30
N LEU A 182 -3.16 21.29 -2.37
CA LEU A 182 -3.81 20.77 -1.17
C LEU A 182 -5.09 19.99 -1.51
N LYS A 183 -5.88 20.45 -2.48
CA LYS A 183 -7.07 19.71 -2.96
C LYS A 183 -6.71 18.35 -3.56
N SER A 184 -5.68 18.25 -4.40
CA SER A 184 -5.26 16.96 -4.96
C SER A 184 -4.63 16.05 -3.90
N ALA A 185 -3.88 16.60 -2.95
CA ALA A 185 -3.38 15.85 -1.79
C ALA A 185 -4.53 15.28 -0.93
N ASN A 186 -5.59 16.04 -0.68
CA ASN A 186 -6.75 15.57 0.09
C ASN A 186 -7.48 14.40 -0.60
N VAL A 187 -7.63 14.45 -1.92
CA VAL A 187 -8.20 13.33 -2.71
C VAL A 187 -7.30 12.08 -2.63
N HIS A 188 -5.98 12.26 -2.68
CA HIS A 188 -5.03 11.15 -2.52
C HIS A 188 -5.10 10.52 -1.12
N ILE A 189 -5.18 11.34 -0.06
CA ILE A 189 -5.37 10.89 1.32
C ILE A 189 -6.69 10.13 1.47
N GLY A 190 -7.78 10.62 0.89
CA GLY A 190 -9.06 9.89 0.85
C GLY A 190 -8.95 8.49 0.23
N SER A 191 -8.25 8.37 -0.91
CA SER A 191 -7.99 7.06 -1.54
C SER A 191 -7.11 6.13 -0.70
N LEU A 192 -6.17 6.67 0.08
CA LEU A 192 -5.36 5.89 1.02
C LEU A 192 -6.18 5.41 2.22
N LEU A 193 -7.07 6.26 2.76
CA LEU A 193 -7.94 5.90 3.88
C LEU A 193 -8.93 4.79 3.51
N GLU A 194 -9.56 4.87 2.34
CA GLU A 194 -10.49 3.82 1.90
C GLU A 194 -9.77 2.47 1.69
N LYS A 195 -8.58 2.47 1.06
CA LYS A 195 -7.74 1.26 0.96
C LYS A 195 -7.27 0.72 2.31
N SER A 196 -7.01 1.60 3.28
CA SER A 196 -6.67 1.20 4.65
C SER A 196 -7.85 0.52 5.34
N LYS A 197 -9.08 0.99 5.10
CA LYS A 197 -10.33 0.41 5.58
C LYS A 197 -10.60 -0.95 4.92
N GLU A 198 -10.57 -1.04 3.57
CA GLU A 198 -10.68 -2.30 2.83
C GLU A 198 -9.71 -3.38 3.36
N SER A 199 -8.45 -2.99 3.58
CA SER A 199 -7.41 -3.87 4.14
C SER A 199 -7.70 -4.31 5.59
N MET A 200 -8.26 -3.41 6.42
CA MET A 200 -8.64 -3.69 7.80
C MET A 200 -9.87 -4.61 7.89
N ASP A 201 -10.84 -4.44 7.00
CA ASP A 201 -12.03 -5.31 6.91
C ASP A 201 -11.60 -6.73 6.49
N VAL A 202 -10.76 -6.84 5.47
CA VAL A 202 -10.14 -8.11 5.05
C VAL A 202 -9.28 -8.73 6.16
N GLN A 203 -8.51 -7.94 6.93
CA GLN A 203 -7.75 -8.46 8.07
C GLN A 203 -8.67 -8.98 9.19
N THR A 204 -9.80 -8.32 9.42
CA THR A 204 -10.78 -8.68 10.45
C THR A 204 -11.47 -10.01 10.09
N GLU A 205 -11.88 -10.18 8.83
CA GLU A 205 -12.48 -11.42 8.37
C GLU A 205 -11.47 -12.58 8.36
N ASN A 206 -10.23 -12.36 7.91
CA ASN A 206 -9.16 -13.37 8.01
C ASN A 206 -8.90 -13.80 9.47
N ARG A 207 -9.00 -12.87 10.44
CA ARG A 207 -8.89 -13.19 11.87
C ARG A 207 -10.08 -14.05 12.33
N ARG A 208 -11.32 -13.70 11.92
CA ARG A 208 -12.53 -14.46 12.25
C ARG A 208 -12.45 -15.90 11.74
N LEU A 209 -12.02 -16.09 10.49
CA LEU A 209 -11.82 -17.40 9.88
C LEU A 209 -10.71 -18.20 10.60
N ALA A 210 -9.58 -17.57 10.94
CA ALA A 210 -8.51 -18.22 11.67
C ALA A 210 -8.93 -18.66 13.09
N MET A 211 -9.74 -17.86 13.79
CA MET A 211 -10.27 -18.21 15.11
C MET A 211 -11.24 -19.40 15.04
N ASN A 212 -12.20 -19.41 14.11
CA ASN A 212 -13.12 -20.52 13.97
C ASN A 212 -12.43 -21.81 13.46
N TYR A 213 -11.38 -21.69 12.64
CA TYR A 213 -10.54 -22.85 12.29
C TYR A 213 -9.79 -23.41 13.51
N ALA A 214 -9.26 -22.56 14.39
CA ALA A 214 -8.62 -22.99 15.63
C ALA A 214 -9.59 -23.68 16.60
N GLU A 215 -10.80 -23.12 16.74
CA GLU A 215 -11.93 -23.69 17.49
C GLU A 215 -12.28 -25.10 16.99
N GLN A 216 -12.55 -25.27 15.68
CA GLN A 216 -12.79 -26.59 15.07
C GLN A 216 -11.63 -27.58 15.28
N LYS A 217 -10.38 -27.11 15.36
CA LYS A 217 -9.23 -27.99 15.66
C LYS A 217 -9.14 -28.36 17.14
N GLN A 218 -9.57 -27.49 18.05
CA GLN A 218 -9.65 -27.81 19.47
C GLN A 218 -10.74 -28.87 19.73
N ASP A 219 -11.92 -28.74 19.12
CA ASP A 219 -13.01 -29.74 19.22
C ASP A 219 -12.53 -31.15 18.80
N ILE A 220 -11.76 -31.22 17.72
CA ILE A 220 -11.18 -32.49 17.22
C ILE A 220 -10.12 -33.03 18.18
N ILE A 221 -9.27 -32.18 18.76
CA ILE A 221 -8.26 -32.58 19.75
C ILE A 221 -8.93 -33.14 21.01
N ASP A 222 -9.96 -32.47 21.53
CA ASP A 222 -10.68 -32.87 22.74
C ASP A 222 -11.47 -34.17 22.52
N ALA A 223 -12.05 -34.36 21.33
CA ALA A 223 -12.67 -35.61 20.93
C ALA A 223 -11.67 -36.78 20.87
N LEU A 224 -10.48 -36.55 20.29
CA LEU A 224 -9.42 -37.55 20.19
C LEU A 224 -8.81 -37.90 21.56
N ASP A 225 -8.55 -36.92 22.43
CA ASP A 225 -8.09 -37.17 23.80
C ASP A 225 -9.13 -37.98 24.61
N LYS A 226 -10.42 -37.67 24.45
CA LYS A 226 -11.53 -38.44 25.06
C LYS A 226 -11.62 -39.87 24.51
N GLN A 227 -11.27 -40.10 23.25
CA GLN A 227 -11.15 -41.45 22.67
C GLN A 227 -9.93 -42.19 23.23
N ILE A 228 -8.74 -41.56 23.20
CA ILE A 228 -7.48 -42.13 23.73
C ILE A 228 -7.63 -42.52 25.21
N LYS A 229 -8.32 -41.71 26.02
CA LYS A 229 -8.62 -42.03 27.43
C LYS A 229 -9.49 -43.28 27.58
N LYS A 230 -10.52 -43.47 26.75
CA LYS A 230 -11.34 -44.70 26.74
C LYS A 230 -10.52 -45.92 26.32
N GLU A 231 -9.78 -45.80 25.22
CA GLU A 231 -8.97 -46.91 24.67
C GLU A 231 -7.89 -47.35 25.65
N ARG A 232 -7.25 -46.42 26.38
CA ARG A 232 -6.29 -46.74 27.45
C ARG A 232 -6.90 -47.55 28.59
N GLU A 233 -8.11 -47.22 29.04
CA GLU A 233 -8.78 -47.98 30.10
C GLU A 233 -9.28 -49.37 29.61
N VAL A 234 -9.75 -49.48 28.36
CA VAL A 234 -10.07 -50.77 27.73
C VAL A 234 -8.81 -51.65 27.58
N PHE A 235 -7.70 -51.08 27.12
CA PHE A 235 -6.42 -51.78 27.03
C PHE A 235 -5.92 -52.23 28.40
N LYS A 236 -5.95 -51.34 29.41
CA LYS A 236 -5.56 -51.61 30.80
C LYS A 236 -6.37 -52.77 31.41
N THR A 237 -7.70 -52.76 31.29
CA THR A 237 -8.54 -53.87 31.78
C THR A 237 -8.25 -55.19 31.06
N THR A 238 -8.00 -55.14 29.75
CA THR A 238 -7.64 -56.31 28.94
C THR A 238 -6.27 -56.87 29.33
N VAL A 239 -5.28 -56.01 29.56
CA VAL A 239 -3.95 -56.41 30.08
C VAL A 239 -4.07 -57.01 31.46
N SER A 240 -4.81 -56.40 32.40
CA SER A 240 -5.03 -56.97 33.74
C SER A 240 -5.69 -58.36 33.69
N ALA A 241 -6.71 -58.54 32.84
CA ALA A 241 -7.34 -59.86 32.64
C ALA A 241 -6.37 -60.89 32.02
N ASN A 242 -5.51 -60.47 31.09
CA ASN A 242 -4.49 -61.36 30.51
C ASN A 242 -3.40 -61.73 31.54
N THR A 243 -2.94 -60.79 32.36
CA THR A 243 -2.00 -61.05 33.46
C THR A 243 -2.61 -62.03 34.48
N GLU A 244 -3.89 -61.88 34.79
CA GLU A 244 -4.64 -62.78 35.66
C GLU A 244 -4.72 -64.20 35.10
N ASN A 245 -5.07 -64.35 33.82
CA ASN A 245 -5.11 -65.64 33.13
C ASN A 245 -3.72 -66.28 33.01
N THR A 246 -2.68 -65.48 32.76
CA THR A 246 -1.29 -65.94 32.70
C THR A 246 -0.83 -66.49 34.05
N ARG A 247 -1.21 -65.86 35.17
CA ARG A 247 -0.90 -66.37 36.52
C ARG A 247 -1.61 -67.69 36.79
N LYS A 248 -2.91 -67.78 36.51
CA LYS A 248 -3.69 -69.03 36.65
C LYS A 248 -3.11 -70.19 35.83
N LEU A 249 -2.63 -69.91 34.62
CA LEU A 249 -1.92 -70.89 33.79
C LEU A 249 -0.58 -71.32 34.42
N HIS A 250 0.18 -70.37 34.98
CA HIS A 250 1.42 -70.68 35.71
C HIS A 250 1.17 -71.55 36.95
N ASP A 251 0.15 -71.22 37.76
CA ASP A 251 -0.25 -71.99 38.93
C ASP A 251 -0.70 -73.42 38.56
N LEU A 252 -1.39 -73.58 37.43
CA LEU A 252 -1.78 -74.89 36.88
C LEU A 252 -0.56 -75.69 36.41
N LEU A 253 0.39 -75.04 35.73
CA LEU A 253 1.64 -75.68 35.28
C LEU A 253 2.54 -76.10 36.46
N LEU A 254 2.56 -75.34 37.56
CA LEU A 254 3.26 -75.72 38.79
C LEU A 254 2.63 -76.96 39.45
N LYS A 255 1.30 -77.04 39.54
CA LYS A 255 0.62 -78.27 40.00
C LYS A 255 0.89 -79.46 39.09
N ALA A 256 0.95 -79.23 37.78
CA ALA A 256 1.24 -80.26 36.80
C ALA A 256 2.67 -80.83 36.94
N THR A 257 3.68 -80.00 37.16
CA THR A 257 5.07 -80.47 37.40
C THR A 257 5.26 -81.10 38.78
N GLN A 258 4.43 -80.75 39.77
CA GLN A 258 4.42 -81.36 41.10
C GLN A 258 3.63 -82.69 41.16
N GLY A 259 2.98 -83.10 40.07
CA GLY A 259 2.14 -84.32 40.02
C GLY A 259 0.79 -84.19 40.73
N THR A 260 0.50 -83.05 41.36
CA THR A 260 -0.74 -82.75 42.10
C THR A 260 -1.86 -82.26 41.18
N TRP A 261 -2.10 -83.02 40.10
CA TRP A 261 -3.25 -82.86 39.20
C TRP A 261 -4.59 -83.21 39.86
N VAL A 262 -4.55 -84.01 40.93
CA VAL A 262 -5.71 -84.48 41.66
C VAL A 262 -6.10 -83.42 42.70
N ASP A 263 -7.28 -82.82 42.56
CA ASP A 263 -7.81 -81.91 43.59
C ASP A 263 -8.10 -82.67 44.90
N SER A 264 -8.27 -81.95 46.01
CA SER A 264 -8.43 -82.57 47.33
C SER A 264 -9.68 -83.45 47.46
N GLY A 265 -10.75 -83.17 46.72
CA GLY A 265 -11.95 -84.01 46.68
C GLY A 265 -11.71 -85.30 45.90
N THR A 266 -11.10 -85.20 44.72
CA THR A 266 -10.72 -86.37 43.91
C THR A 266 -9.66 -87.23 44.62
N ALA A 267 -8.75 -86.63 45.40
CA ALA A 267 -7.75 -87.34 46.18
C ALA A 267 -8.38 -88.11 47.36
N ALA A 268 -9.35 -87.48 48.05
CA ALA A 268 -10.12 -88.15 49.09
C ALA A 268 -10.98 -89.29 48.52
N LEU A 269 -11.59 -89.11 47.34
CA LEU A 269 -12.35 -90.15 46.66
C LEU A 269 -11.47 -91.35 46.25
N VAL A 270 -10.26 -91.11 45.75
CA VAL A 270 -9.29 -92.18 45.46
C VAL A 270 -8.85 -92.92 46.74
N ALA A 271 -8.78 -92.24 47.88
CA ALA A 271 -8.51 -92.87 49.17
C ALA A 271 -9.69 -93.75 49.65
N ASP A 272 -10.93 -93.24 49.63
CA ASP A 272 -12.15 -94.00 49.98
C ASP A 272 -12.30 -95.26 49.10
N LEU A 273 -12.17 -95.09 47.78
CA LEU A 273 -12.28 -96.20 46.84
C LEU A 273 -11.17 -97.24 47.04
N LYS A 274 -9.95 -96.82 47.41
CA LYS A 274 -8.84 -97.74 47.73
C LYS A 274 -9.11 -98.54 48.99
N ASP A 275 -9.60 -97.91 50.05
CA ASP A 275 -9.90 -98.59 51.32
C ASP A 275 -11.08 -99.55 51.19
N ARG A 276 -12.16 -99.13 50.51
CA ARG A 276 -13.31 -99.99 50.21
C ARG A 276 -12.95 -101.16 49.29
N ASN A 277 -12.03 -100.98 48.35
CA ASN A 277 -11.50 -102.08 47.54
C ASN A 277 -10.63 -103.04 48.37
N LEU A 278 -9.79 -102.52 49.27
CA LEU A 278 -9.03 -103.34 50.23
C LEU A 278 -9.97 -104.16 51.15
N HIS A 279 -11.05 -103.57 51.64
CA HIS A 279 -12.07 -104.28 52.41
C HIS A 279 -12.72 -105.39 51.57
N LEU A 280 -13.21 -105.07 50.35
CA LEU A 280 -13.79 -106.07 49.45
C LEU A 280 -12.82 -107.20 49.08
N LEU A 281 -11.51 -106.93 48.97
CA LEU A 281 -10.49 -107.96 48.74
C LEU A 281 -10.32 -108.89 49.95
N ARG A 282 -10.42 -108.36 51.18
CA ARG A 282 -10.45 -109.18 52.41
C ARG A 282 -11.72 -110.04 52.47
N THR A 283 -12.90 -109.44 52.26
CA THR A 283 -14.18 -110.17 52.27
C THR A 283 -14.22 -111.27 51.22
N ASN A 284 -13.75 -111.01 49.99
CA ASN A 284 -13.70 -112.01 48.93
C ASN A 284 -12.68 -113.13 49.19
N ARG A 285 -11.59 -112.86 49.93
CA ARG A 285 -10.66 -113.91 50.39
C ARG A 285 -11.33 -114.83 51.41
N ALA A 286 -11.96 -114.26 52.43
CA ALA A 286 -12.69 -115.03 53.43
C ALA A 286 -13.81 -115.88 52.77
N LEU A 287 -14.63 -115.27 51.90
CA LEU A 287 -15.66 -115.99 51.15
C LEU A 287 -15.10 -117.12 50.27
N ARG A 288 -13.94 -116.93 49.62
CA ARG A 288 -13.30 -118.02 48.85
C ARG A 288 -12.93 -119.20 49.74
N GLY A 289 -12.35 -118.95 50.92
CA GLY A 289 -12.03 -120.05 51.84
C GLY A 289 -13.28 -120.72 52.43
N PHE A 290 -14.35 -119.97 52.75
CA PHE A 290 -15.65 -120.56 53.08
C PHE A 290 -16.20 -121.47 51.97
N VAL A 291 -16.02 -121.10 50.70
CA VAL A 291 -16.39 -121.95 49.55
C VAL A 291 -15.50 -123.20 49.45
N ASN A 292 -14.21 -123.13 49.76
CA ASN A 292 -13.37 -124.33 49.84
C ASN A 292 -13.89 -125.32 50.90
N PHE A 293 -14.33 -124.82 52.06
CA PHE A 293 -14.93 -125.66 53.11
C PHE A 293 -16.36 -126.15 52.79
N ALA A 294 -17.04 -125.63 51.76
CA ALA A 294 -18.43 -125.98 51.47
C ALA A 294 -18.64 -127.42 50.94
N GLY A 295 -17.56 -128.15 50.63
CA GLY A 295 -17.56 -129.58 50.33
C GLY A 295 -17.25 -130.50 51.52
N MET A 296 -17.03 -129.93 52.72
CA MET A 296 -16.59 -130.64 53.92
C MET A 296 -17.77 -131.16 54.75
N ASP A 297 -17.59 -132.28 55.47
CA ASP A 297 -18.58 -132.72 56.45
C ASP A 297 -18.71 -131.69 57.60
N PRO A 298 -19.94 -131.27 57.99
CA PRO A 298 -20.15 -130.27 59.03
C PRO A 298 -19.59 -130.64 60.41
N ASN A 299 -19.52 -131.94 60.76
CA ASN A 299 -18.99 -132.40 62.04
C ASN A 299 -17.46 -132.34 62.03
N THR A 300 -16.83 -132.76 60.92
CA THR A 300 -15.38 -132.62 60.71
C THR A 300 -14.95 -131.15 60.75
N LEU A 301 -15.72 -130.25 60.12
CA LEU A 301 -15.49 -128.80 60.19
C LEU A 301 -15.62 -128.26 61.63
N ALA A 302 -16.66 -128.67 62.36
CA ALA A 302 -16.86 -128.25 63.75
C ALA A 302 -15.71 -128.72 64.66
N LEU A 303 -15.28 -129.98 64.51
CA LEU A 303 -14.12 -130.54 65.21
C LEU A 303 -12.82 -129.80 64.88
N ALA A 304 -12.58 -129.46 63.60
CA ALA A 304 -11.41 -128.69 63.20
C ALA A 304 -11.39 -127.30 63.84
N ILE A 305 -12.50 -126.55 63.78
CA ILE A 305 -12.62 -125.19 64.34
C ILE A 305 -12.51 -125.21 65.87
N GLN A 306 -13.17 -126.16 66.53
CA GLN A 306 -13.09 -126.32 67.99
C GLN A 306 -11.68 -126.74 68.43
N GLY A 307 -11.03 -127.61 67.66
CA GLY A 307 -9.64 -128.03 67.85
C GLY A 307 -8.64 -126.88 67.77
N LEU A 308 -8.74 -126.04 66.74
CA LEU A 308 -7.93 -124.82 66.61
C LEU A 308 -8.15 -123.85 67.79
N ARG A 309 -9.41 -123.64 68.19
CA ARG A 309 -9.75 -122.68 69.25
C ARG A 309 -9.32 -123.16 70.65
N ALA A 310 -9.27 -124.47 70.89
CA ALA A 310 -8.82 -125.05 72.15
C ALA A 310 -7.31 -125.34 72.20
N ALA A 311 -6.66 -125.56 71.05
CA ALA A 311 -5.31 -126.12 70.92
C ALA A 311 -5.13 -127.55 71.50
N GLU A 312 -6.23 -128.27 71.76
CA GLU A 312 -6.28 -129.58 72.42
C GLU A 312 -6.49 -130.77 71.45
N VAL A 313 -6.74 -130.51 70.16
CA VAL A 313 -7.01 -131.56 69.15
C VAL A 313 -5.88 -131.59 68.12
N ASP A 314 -5.28 -132.78 67.91
CA ASP A 314 -4.35 -132.99 66.81
C ASP A 314 -5.11 -133.02 65.48
N LEU A 315 -4.98 -131.92 64.73
CA LEU A 315 -5.60 -131.72 63.42
C LEU A 315 -5.14 -132.74 62.37
N SER A 316 -4.02 -133.44 62.61
CA SER A 316 -3.52 -134.54 61.78
C SER A 316 -4.39 -135.81 61.85
N THR A 317 -5.30 -135.89 62.83
CA THR A 317 -6.25 -137.02 62.99
C THR A 317 -7.57 -136.81 62.25
N LEU A 318 -7.83 -135.58 61.79
CA LEU A 318 -8.89 -135.28 60.84
C LEU A 318 -8.30 -135.49 59.44
N ASP A 319 -9.00 -136.22 58.58
CA ASP A 319 -8.53 -136.59 57.23
C ASP A 319 -8.67 -135.40 56.27
N LEU A 320 -7.89 -134.35 56.53
CA LEU A 320 -7.95 -133.05 55.85
C LEU A 320 -7.05 -133.04 54.62
N ASP A 321 -7.53 -132.46 53.52
CA ASP A 321 -6.64 -132.11 52.42
C ASP A 321 -5.62 -131.03 52.85
N GLN A 322 -4.50 -130.99 52.13
CA GLN A 322 -3.36 -130.16 52.49
C GLN A 322 -3.66 -128.65 52.44
N ASP A 323 -4.59 -128.22 51.58
CA ASP A 323 -4.98 -126.81 51.43
C ASP A 323 -5.94 -126.39 52.56
N THR A 324 -6.88 -127.26 52.92
CA THR A 324 -7.79 -127.15 54.08
C THR A 324 -6.99 -127.02 55.38
N PHE A 325 -6.01 -127.89 55.61
CA PHE A 325 -5.13 -127.83 56.79
C PHE A 325 -4.34 -126.50 56.87
N LEU A 326 -3.87 -125.98 55.73
CA LEU A 326 -3.14 -124.70 55.65
C LEU A 326 -4.05 -123.45 55.70
N ALA A 327 -5.35 -123.60 55.42
CA ALA A 327 -6.33 -122.52 55.48
C ALA A 327 -6.83 -122.26 56.91
N LEU A 328 -7.08 -123.32 57.69
CA LEU A 328 -7.71 -123.22 59.02
C LEU A 328 -7.02 -122.22 59.98
N PRO A 329 -5.68 -122.23 60.19
CA PRO A 329 -5.03 -121.27 61.09
C PRO A 329 -5.15 -119.81 60.62
N ARG A 330 -5.23 -119.59 59.31
CA ARG A 330 -5.37 -118.26 58.71
C ARG A 330 -6.76 -117.69 58.93
N PHE A 331 -7.79 -118.53 58.96
CA PHE A 331 -9.15 -118.11 59.31
C PHE A 331 -9.27 -117.65 60.76
N GLN A 332 -8.61 -118.32 61.71
CA GLN A 332 -8.60 -117.84 63.10
C GLN A 332 -7.89 -116.47 63.24
N GLN A 333 -6.90 -116.20 62.39
CA GLN A 333 -6.22 -114.90 62.38
C GLN A 333 -7.04 -113.79 61.68
N GLU A 334 -7.55 -114.04 60.46
CA GLU A 334 -8.39 -113.05 59.75
C GLU A 334 -9.75 -112.81 60.44
N ALA A 335 -10.24 -113.74 61.27
CA ALA A 335 -11.42 -113.54 62.13
C ALA A 335 -11.08 -112.94 63.51
N GLY A 336 -9.84 -113.09 64.00
CA GLY A 336 -9.35 -112.43 65.22
C GLY A 336 -9.11 -110.93 65.04
N ASP A 337 -8.75 -110.52 63.82
CA ASP A 337 -8.62 -109.12 63.41
C ASP A 337 -9.99 -108.45 63.09
N GLN A 338 -11.11 -109.16 63.23
CA GLN A 338 -12.45 -108.56 63.25
C GLN A 338 -12.89 -108.26 64.68
N GLU A 339 -12.70 -107.01 65.14
CA GLU A 339 -13.58 -106.47 66.17
C GLU A 339 -15.03 -106.51 65.67
N ASP A 340 -15.93 -107.07 66.47
CA ASP A 340 -17.32 -107.32 66.11
C ASP A 340 -18.08 -106.00 65.89
N PRO A 341 -18.55 -105.69 64.66
CA PRO A 341 -19.28 -104.46 64.36
C PRO A 341 -20.64 -104.35 65.08
N PHE A 342 -21.10 -105.41 65.75
CA PHE A 342 -22.40 -105.49 66.41
C PHE A 342 -22.32 -105.73 67.92
N ALA A 343 -21.14 -105.65 68.54
CA ALA A 343 -20.94 -105.83 70.00
C ALA A 343 -21.47 -104.66 70.89
N LEU A 344 -22.51 -103.95 70.45
CA LEU A 344 -23.25 -102.94 71.21
C LEU A 344 -24.77 -103.03 70.95
N CYS A 345 -25.39 -104.11 71.44
CA CYS A 345 -26.83 -104.23 71.76
C CYS A 345 -27.01 -105.17 72.95
#